data_AF-A0A8S2Y6V4-F1
#
_entry.id   AF-A0A8S2Y6V4-F1
#
_cell.length_a   1.000
_cell.length_b   1.000
_cell.length_c   1.000
_cell.angle_alpha   90.00
_cell.angle_beta   90.00
_cell.angle_gamma   90.00
#
_symmetry.space_group_name_H-M   'P 1'
#
loop_
_entity.id
_entity.type
_entity.pdbx_description
1 polymer ?
#
loop_
_entity_poly.entity_id
_entity_poly.type
_entity_poly.pdbx_seq_one_letter_code
_entity_poly.pdbx_strand_id
1 'polypeptide(L)'
;MVKTKTKPKKRRTFATDKHNSKTRADTVNKVNPFDLHVNRLKHDVLGKKRSYERGGQPLKSRSRGIEKRKRTLLKELNSVFKQNTFIDHRIGENDPTLTNDEKLMQRLIAERTKMRPGKESRYNLNDEEDLTHYGQSLSKSDELNQKPIIDDYDDDDLHKGRLNSEHFFGGFKASTEQRKPQSKQEWIESMIKSTKLDKYERQRENEKIFDMTQTLDEQWKALSTIMGIKDKKPKETRETSDDYDKLVASLRFEAKTTVRY
;
A
#
# COMPACT_ATOMS: atom_id res chain seq x y z
N MET A 1 -45.42 -8.96 80.75
CA MET A 1 -44.53 -8.21 81.64
C MET A 1 -43.29 -7.75 80.87
N VAL A 2 -43.08 -6.43 80.87
CA VAL A 2 -41.84 -5.64 80.75
C VAL A 2 -40.82 -6.00 79.65
N LYS A 3 -40.91 -5.30 78.51
CA LYS A 3 -39.78 -5.06 77.60
C LYS A 3 -38.86 -4.02 78.24
N THR A 4 -37.67 -4.41 78.69
CA THR A 4 -36.66 -3.49 79.22
C THR A 4 -35.91 -2.80 78.08
N LYS A 5 -36.02 -1.46 78.02
CA LYS A 5 -35.30 -0.59 77.09
C LYS A 5 -33.84 -0.46 77.55
N THR A 6 -32.89 -1.03 76.81
CA THR A 6 -31.46 -0.80 77.03
C THR A 6 -31.01 0.48 76.31
N LYS A 7 -30.45 1.43 77.05
CA LYS A 7 -29.93 2.71 76.53
C LYS A 7 -28.69 2.48 75.64
N PRO A 8 -28.52 3.20 74.52
CA PRO A 8 -27.35 3.01 73.66
C PRO A 8 -26.10 3.64 74.30
N LYS A 9 -25.07 2.84 74.56
CA LYS A 9 -23.74 3.33 74.96
C LYS A 9 -23.09 4.03 73.75
N LYS A 10 -22.82 5.34 73.88
CA LYS A 10 -22.01 6.13 72.96
C LYS A 10 -20.64 5.48 72.80
N ARG A 11 -20.37 4.89 71.63
CA ARG A 11 -19.02 4.47 71.24
C ARG A 11 -18.24 5.71 70.81
N ARG A 12 -17.15 5.97 71.51
CA ARG A 12 -16.17 7.02 71.21
C ARG A 12 -15.74 6.88 69.75
N THR A 13 -15.84 7.97 69.00
CA THR A 13 -15.34 8.09 67.63
C THR A 13 -13.83 7.86 67.65
N PHE A 14 -13.37 6.76 67.03
CA PHE A 14 -11.95 6.61 66.74
C PHE A 14 -11.54 7.74 65.79
N ALA A 15 -10.52 8.49 66.19
CA ALA A 15 -9.93 9.55 65.41
C ALA A 15 -9.64 9.04 63.98
N THR A 16 -9.97 9.87 63.01
CA THR A 16 -9.66 9.64 61.60
C THR A 16 -8.15 9.60 61.44
N ASP A 17 -7.60 8.40 61.37
CA ASP A 17 -6.20 8.17 61.03
C ASP A 17 -6.02 8.44 59.53
N LYS A 18 -5.76 9.71 59.20
CA LYS A 18 -5.48 10.22 57.84
C LYS A 18 -4.05 9.87 57.40
N HIS A 19 -3.60 8.64 57.65
CA HIS A 19 -2.29 8.15 57.22
C HIS A 19 -2.30 6.83 56.46
N ASN A 20 -3.44 6.39 55.92
CA ASN A 20 -3.47 5.18 55.08
C ASN A 20 -4.20 5.34 53.74
N SER A 21 -3.79 6.35 52.95
CA SER A 21 -4.24 6.48 51.55
C SER A 21 -3.14 6.24 50.50
N LYS A 22 -1.95 5.74 50.88
CA LYS A 22 -0.83 5.51 49.95
C LYS A 22 -0.29 4.08 49.86
N THR A 23 -0.95 3.07 50.45
CA THR A 23 -0.50 1.65 50.34
C THR A 23 -1.45 0.76 49.54
N ARG A 24 -2.53 1.30 48.95
CA ARG A 24 -3.45 0.53 48.09
C ARG A 24 -2.99 0.36 46.64
N ALA A 25 -1.78 0.79 46.30
CA ALA A 25 -1.20 0.62 44.97
C ALA A 25 -0.25 -0.60 44.87
N ASP A 26 0.21 -1.14 46.00
CA ASP A 26 1.11 -2.31 46.06
C ASP A 26 0.42 -3.55 46.65
N THR A 27 -0.89 -3.71 46.43
CA THR A 27 -1.45 -5.06 46.41
C THR A 27 -1.01 -5.71 45.09
N VAL A 28 0.28 -6.04 45.01
CA VAL A 28 0.80 -7.02 44.06
C VAL A 28 -0.19 -8.17 44.11
N ASN A 29 -0.97 -8.35 43.05
CA ASN A 29 -2.00 -9.37 42.95
C ASN A 29 -1.36 -10.70 43.34
N LYS A 30 -1.55 -11.09 44.60
CA LYS A 30 -0.93 -12.27 45.18
C LYS A 30 -1.65 -13.43 44.52
N VAL A 31 -1.07 -13.91 43.43
CA VAL A 31 -1.66 -14.99 42.63
C VAL A 31 -1.88 -16.14 43.59
N ASN A 32 -3.10 -16.67 43.61
CA ASN A 32 -3.47 -17.78 44.46
C ASN A 32 -2.46 -18.93 44.25
N PRO A 33 -1.82 -19.47 45.30
CA PRO A 33 -0.85 -20.55 45.16
C PRO A 33 -1.43 -21.81 44.49
N PHE A 34 -2.74 -22.05 44.60
CA PHE A 34 -3.41 -23.18 43.93
C PHE A 34 -3.59 -22.99 42.42
N ASP A 35 -3.45 -21.76 41.90
CA ASP A 35 -3.52 -21.48 40.47
C ASP A 35 -2.18 -21.70 39.75
N LEU A 36 -1.12 -22.02 40.51
CA LEU A 36 0.24 -22.20 40.01
C LEU A 36 0.64 -23.68 40.13
N HIS A 37 1.05 -24.27 39.01
CA HIS A 37 1.69 -25.57 38.97
C HIS A 37 3.21 -25.38 38.88
N VAL A 38 3.92 -25.70 39.97
CA VAL A 38 5.36 -25.49 40.09
C VAL A 38 6.10 -26.82 40.06
N ASN A 39 7.02 -26.98 39.10
CA ASN A 39 7.93 -28.12 39.06
C ASN A 39 9.17 -27.84 39.92
N ARG A 40 9.54 -28.79 40.77
CA ARG A 40 10.76 -28.71 41.58
C ARG A 40 11.98 -28.93 40.70
N LEU A 41 12.99 -28.10 40.89
CA LEU A 41 14.29 -28.28 40.26
C LEU A 41 15.04 -29.39 41.00
N LYS A 42 15.70 -30.29 40.27
CA LYS A 42 16.49 -31.37 40.89
C LYS A 42 17.84 -30.87 41.42
N HIS A 43 18.50 -29.98 40.69
CA HIS A 43 19.81 -29.41 41.04
C HIS A 43 19.87 -27.94 40.65
N ASP A 44 20.48 -27.10 41.49
CA ASP A 44 20.65 -25.68 41.20
C ASP A 44 21.76 -25.46 40.17
N VAL A 45 21.50 -24.62 39.17
CA VAL A 45 22.45 -24.33 38.08
C VAL A 45 22.66 -22.83 38.03
N LEU A 46 23.88 -22.40 38.39
CA LEU A 46 24.25 -21.00 38.44
C LEU A 46 24.08 -20.33 37.06
N GLY A 47 23.48 -19.14 37.04
CA GLY A 47 23.29 -18.33 35.83
C GLY A 47 22.04 -18.65 34.99
N LYS A 48 21.25 -19.67 35.33
CA LYS A 48 20.00 -19.96 34.62
C LYS A 48 18.85 -19.07 35.09
N LYS A 49 18.53 -18.01 34.32
CA LYS A 49 17.33 -17.20 34.57
C LYS A 49 16.07 -18.06 34.41
N ARG A 50 15.28 -18.20 35.48
CA ARG A 50 14.08 -19.03 35.50
C ARG A 50 12.89 -18.22 35.02
N SER A 51 12.50 -18.37 33.75
CA SER A 51 11.22 -17.85 33.25
C SER A 51 10.00 -18.43 34.00
N TYR A 52 10.19 -19.56 34.69
CA TYR A 52 9.18 -20.36 35.39
C TYR A 52 9.16 -20.17 36.93
N GLU A 53 9.75 -19.11 37.48
CA GLU A 53 9.70 -18.89 38.94
C GLU A 53 8.26 -18.75 39.49
N ARG A 54 7.28 -18.47 38.61
CA ARG A 54 5.84 -18.49 38.91
C ARG A 54 5.10 -19.79 38.56
N GLY A 55 5.76 -20.82 38.03
CA GLY A 55 5.12 -22.05 37.57
C GLY A 55 4.18 -21.85 36.37
N GLY A 56 3.66 -22.95 35.82
CA GLY A 56 2.60 -22.91 34.82
C GLY A 56 1.26 -22.53 35.45
N GLN A 57 0.37 -21.87 34.71
CA GLN A 57 -0.98 -21.50 35.18
C GLN A 57 -2.04 -22.40 34.53
N PRO A 58 -2.29 -23.62 35.06
CA PRO A 58 -3.17 -24.60 34.42
C PRO A 58 -4.60 -24.08 34.27
N LEU A 59 -5.13 -23.38 35.27
CA LEU A 59 -6.50 -22.86 35.24
C LEU A 59 -6.70 -21.83 34.13
N LYS A 60 -5.74 -20.91 33.94
CA LYS A 60 -5.77 -19.92 32.85
C LYS A 60 -5.58 -20.56 31.48
N SER A 61 -4.76 -21.60 31.39
CA SER A 61 -4.61 -22.36 30.15
C SER A 61 -5.93 -23.07 29.78
N ARG A 62 -6.58 -23.70 30.77
CA ARG A 62 -7.89 -24.35 30.59
C ARG A 62 -8.98 -23.35 30.20
N SER A 63 -9.05 -22.20 30.85
CA SER A 63 -10.04 -21.16 30.52
C SER A 63 -9.83 -20.62 29.10
N ARG A 64 -8.59 -20.35 28.69
CA ARG A 64 -8.24 -19.98 27.30
C ARG A 64 -8.65 -21.05 26.30
N GLY A 65 -8.43 -22.33 26.62
CA GLY A 65 -8.86 -23.46 25.79
C GLY A 65 -10.38 -23.52 25.61
N ILE A 66 -11.14 -23.32 26.70
CA ILE A 66 -12.61 -23.25 26.66
C ILE A 66 -13.06 -22.05 25.83
N GLU A 67 -12.44 -20.89 26.01
CA GLU A 67 -12.76 -19.68 25.25
C GLU A 67 -12.49 -19.86 23.76
N LYS A 68 -11.38 -20.53 23.38
CA LYS A 68 -11.10 -20.89 21.99
C LYS A 68 -12.20 -21.77 21.41
N ARG A 69 -12.64 -22.82 22.12
CA ARG A 69 -13.76 -23.67 21.67
C ARG A 69 -15.08 -22.90 21.53
N LYS A 70 -15.37 -21.99 22.45
CA LYS A 70 -16.54 -21.09 22.36
C LYS A 70 -16.46 -20.16 21.15
N ARG A 71 -15.26 -19.76 20.73
CA ARG A 71 -15.07 -18.89 19.56
C ARG A 71 -15.07 -19.65 18.23
N THR A 72 -14.68 -20.92 18.21
CA THR A 72 -14.62 -21.76 17.00
C THR A 72 -15.76 -22.77 16.96
N LEU A 73 -15.64 -23.88 17.69
CA LEU A 73 -16.57 -25.03 17.66
C LEU A 73 -18.01 -24.64 17.96
N LEU A 74 -18.24 -23.74 18.92
CA LEU A 74 -19.61 -23.30 19.23
C LEU A 74 -20.22 -22.51 18.06
N LYS A 75 -19.42 -21.69 17.36
CA LYS A 75 -19.90 -20.98 16.17
C LYS A 75 -20.19 -21.95 15.03
N GLU A 76 -19.29 -22.92 14.83
CA GLU A 76 -19.45 -23.98 13.84
C GLU A 76 -20.72 -24.80 14.10
N LEU A 77 -20.92 -25.27 15.34
CA LEU A 77 -22.14 -25.99 15.76
C LEU A 77 -23.41 -25.18 15.47
N ASN A 78 -23.41 -23.89 15.83
CA ASN A 78 -24.54 -23.00 15.56
C ASN A 78 -24.79 -22.75 14.07
N SER A 79 -23.79 -23.00 13.22
CA SER A 79 -23.90 -22.91 11.76
C SER A 79 -24.19 -24.24 11.06
N VAL A 80 -24.12 -25.40 11.74
CA VAL A 80 -24.32 -26.73 11.12
C VAL A 80 -25.66 -26.83 10.38
N PHE A 81 -26.73 -26.28 10.96
CA PHE A 81 -28.07 -26.29 10.35
C PHE A 81 -28.40 -25.01 9.55
N LYS A 82 -27.41 -24.15 9.29
CA LYS A 82 -27.58 -22.91 8.53
C LYS A 82 -26.94 -23.06 7.16
N GLN A 83 -27.72 -22.82 6.12
CA GLN A 83 -27.25 -22.88 4.73
C GLN A 83 -26.73 -21.53 4.22
N ASN A 84 -27.07 -20.43 4.91
CA ASN A 84 -26.71 -19.07 4.49
C ASN A 84 -25.32 -18.71 5.02
N THR A 85 -24.37 -18.48 4.11
CA THR A 85 -23.03 -17.97 4.42
C THR A 85 -22.85 -16.58 3.81
N PHE A 86 -22.35 -15.63 4.61
CA PHE A 86 -21.96 -14.32 4.10
C PHE A 86 -20.53 -14.40 3.58
N ILE A 87 -20.36 -14.24 2.26
CA ILE A 87 -19.05 -14.20 1.62
C ILE A 87 -18.67 -12.74 1.40
N ASP A 88 -17.59 -12.30 2.03
CA ASP A 88 -17.08 -10.95 1.86
C ASP A 88 -16.25 -10.84 0.58
N HIS A 89 -16.85 -10.26 -0.47
CA HIS A 89 -16.22 -10.01 -1.75
C HIS A 89 -15.54 -8.63 -1.84
N ARG A 90 -15.38 -7.91 -0.72
CA ARG A 90 -14.66 -6.63 -0.74
C ARG A 90 -13.19 -6.87 -1.12
N ILE A 91 -12.71 -6.06 -2.06
CA ILE A 91 -11.36 -6.16 -2.61
C ILE A 91 -10.33 -6.06 -1.47
N GLY A 92 -9.46 -7.07 -1.39
CA GLY A 92 -8.34 -7.16 -0.46
C GLY A 92 -8.69 -7.34 1.02
N GLU A 93 -9.96 -7.53 1.40
CA GLU A 93 -10.32 -7.65 2.84
C GLU A 93 -9.72 -8.91 3.47
N ASN A 94 -9.81 -10.05 2.79
CA ASN A 94 -9.31 -11.34 3.27
C ASN A 94 -7.81 -11.56 3.02
N ASP A 95 -7.17 -10.69 2.22
CA ASP A 95 -5.76 -10.82 1.89
C ASP A 95 -4.87 -10.15 2.95
N PRO A 96 -4.02 -10.91 3.66
CA PRO A 96 -3.12 -10.36 4.68
C PRO A 96 -1.87 -9.69 4.08
N THR A 97 -1.63 -9.85 2.77
CA THR A 97 -0.45 -9.32 2.07
C THR A 97 -0.58 -7.85 1.70
N LEU A 98 -1.81 -7.35 1.54
CA LEU A 98 -2.08 -5.97 1.16
C LEU A 98 -2.15 -5.06 2.39
N THR A 99 -1.52 -3.90 2.28
CA THR A 99 -1.62 -2.84 3.30
C THR A 99 -3.00 -2.17 3.21
N ASN A 100 -3.49 -1.58 4.30
CA ASN A 100 -4.80 -0.90 4.32
C ASN A 100 -4.94 0.16 3.21
N ASP A 101 -3.87 0.91 2.94
CA ASP A 101 -3.85 1.93 1.89
C ASP A 101 -3.94 1.33 0.49
N GLU A 102 -3.28 0.20 0.26
CA GLU A 102 -3.36 -0.55 -1.01
C GLU A 102 -4.75 -1.14 -1.22
N LYS A 103 -5.39 -1.66 -0.15
CA LYS A 103 -6.79 -2.11 -0.19
C LYS A 103 -7.73 -0.97 -0.59
N LEU A 104 -7.53 0.22 -0.01
CA LEU A 104 -8.34 1.40 -0.33
C LEU A 104 -8.10 1.88 -1.76
N MET A 105 -6.85 1.93 -2.20
CA MET A 105 -6.47 2.32 -3.56
C MET A 105 -7.08 1.39 -4.59
N GLN A 106 -7.00 0.06 -4.38
CA GLN A 106 -7.60 -0.91 -5.29
C GLN A 106 -9.12 -0.78 -5.34
N ARG A 107 -9.79 -0.52 -4.20
CA ARG A 107 -11.23 -0.23 -4.17
C ARG A 107 -11.56 1.02 -4.98
N LEU A 108 -10.80 2.09 -4.82
CA LEU A 108 -11.00 3.34 -5.54
C LEU A 108 -10.75 3.19 -7.05
N ILE A 109 -9.73 2.42 -7.44
CA ILE A 109 -9.48 2.08 -8.85
C ILE A 109 -10.66 1.27 -9.40
N ALA A 110 -11.11 0.24 -8.70
CA ALA A 110 -12.22 -0.60 -9.13
C ALA A 110 -13.52 0.23 -9.26
N GLU A 111 -13.83 1.07 -8.29
CA GLU A 111 -14.95 2.00 -8.33
C GLU A 111 -14.86 2.93 -9.54
N ARG A 112 -13.70 3.60 -9.73
CA ARG A 112 -13.49 4.49 -10.87
C ARG A 112 -13.59 3.76 -12.21
N THR A 113 -13.17 2.50 -12.29
CA THR A 113 -13.31 1.68 -13.50
C THR A 113 -14.73 1.18 -13.75
N LYS A 114 -15.59 1.12 -12.72
CA LYS A 114 -17.02 0.85 -12.88
C LYS A 114 -17.78 2.10 -13.32
N MET A 115 -17.41 3.26 -12.77
CA MET A 115 -18.02 4.55 -13.09
C MET A 115 -17.57 5.14 -14.44
N ARG A 116 -16.61 4.52 -15.14
CA ARG A 116 -16.23 4.96 -16.48
C ARG A 116 -17.37 4.67 -17.46
N PRO A 117 -17.91 5.69 -18.15
CA PRO A 117 -18.91 5.50 -19.20
C PRO A 117 -18.26 4.71 -20.35
N GLY A 118 -18.91 3.63 -20.78
CA GLY A 118 -18.37 2.67 -21.78
C GLY A 118 -18.45 1.20 -21.36
N LYS A 119 -18.86 0.89 -20.12
CA LYS A 119 -19.20 -0.50 -19.71
C LYS A 119 -20.70 -0.79 -19.68
N GLU A 120 -21.53 0.25 -19.61
CA GLU A 120 -23.00 0.16 -19.76
C GLU A 120 -23.39 -0.22 -21.21
N SER A 121 -22.54 0.07 -22.20
CA SER A 121 -22.79 -0.24 -23.63
C SER A 121 -22.60 -1.71 -24.00
N ARG A 122 -22.21 -2.59 -23.07
CA ARG A 122 -22.08 -4.04 -23.37
C ARG A 122 -23.41 -4.71 -23.74
N TYR A 123 -24.54 -4.06 -23.45
CA TYR A 123 -25.88 -4.54 -23.80
C TYR A 123 -26.61 -3.63 -24.79
N ASN A 124 -25.99 -2.53 -25.24
CA ASN A 124 -26.58 -1.66 -26.24
C ASN A 124 -26.20 -2.16 -27.64
N LEU A 125 -26.98 -3.11 -28.16
CA LEU A 125 -26.81 -3.70 -29.50
C LEU A 125 -27.10 -2.72 -30.66
N ASN A 126 -27.50 -1.48 -30.34
CA ASN A 126 -27.90 -0.48 -31.34
C ASN A 126 -26.79 0.53 -31.67
N ASP A 127 -25.65 0.48 -30.97
CA ASP A 127 -24.48 1.26 -31.33
C ASP A 127 -23.69 0.43 -32.37
N GLU A 128 -23.49 0.97 -33.58
CA GLU A 128 -22.68 0.41 -34.68
C GLU A 128 -21.18 0.33 -34.34
N GLU A 129 -20.83 -0.08 -33.12
CA GLU A 129 -19.45 -0.40 -32.75
C GLU A 129 -19.12 -1.80 -33.27
N ASP A 130 -18.27 -1.84 -34.30
CA ASP A 130 -17.69 -3.07 -34.83
C ASP A 130 -17.14 -3.96 -33.69
N LEU A 131 -17.57 -5.22 -33.65
CA LEU A 131 -17.15 -6.16 -32.61
C LEU A 131 -15.63 -6.38 -32.71
N THR A 132 -14.86 -5.83 -31.76
CA THR A 132 -13.39 -5.96 -31.73
C THR A 132 -12.91 -6.97 -30.69
N HIS A 133 -11.92 -7.79 -31.03
CA HIS A 133 -11.18 -8.66 -30.11
C HIS A 133 -9.71 -8.21 -30.09
N TYR A 134 -9.18 -7.86 -28.91
CA TYR A 134 -7.84 -7.25 -28.76
C TYR A 134 -7.56 -6.02 -29.66
N GLY A 135 -8.61 -5.25 -29.98
CA GLY A 135 -8.49 -4.06 -30.84
C GLY A 135 -8.50 -4.34 -32.34
N GLN A 136 -8.79 -5.58 -32.76
CA GLN A 136 -9.02 -5.92 -34.17
C GLN A 136 -10.51 -6.22 -34.42
N SER A 137 -11.07 -5.66 -35.48
CA SER A 137 -12.47 -5.89 -35.88
C SER A 137 -12.66 -7.32 -36.39
N LEU A 138 -13.61 -8.05 -35.80
CA LEU A 138 -13.90 -9.45 -36.13
C LEU A 138 -14.60 -9.62 -37.49
N SER A 139 -15.18 -8.55 -38.05
CA SER A 139 -15.75 -8.59 -39.40
C SER A 139 -14.68 -8.82 -40.48
N LYS A 140 -13.42 -8.47 -40.22
CA LYS A 140 -12.29 -8.70 -41.14
C LYS A 140 -11.67 -10.09 -41.03
N SER A 141 -11.89 -10.81 -39.92
CA SER A 141 -11.32 -12.15 -39.73
C SER A 141 -11.98 -13.25 -40.57
N ASP A 142 -13.20 -13.04 -41.05
CA ASP A 142 -13.88 -14.03 -41.91
C ASP A 142 -13.28 -14.10 -43.32
N GLU A 143 -12.73 -13.00 -43.83
CA GLU A 143 -12.04 -12.97 -45.13
C GLU A 143 -10.66 -13.65 -45.10
N LEU A 144 -10.04 -13.78 -43.92
CA LEU A 144 -8.71 -14.40 -43.77
C LEU A 144 -8.76 -15.94 -43.76
N ASN A 145 -9.93 -16.53 -43.49
CA ASN A 145 -10.12 -17.99 -43.51
C ASN A 145 -10.34 -18.56 -44.93
N GLN A 146 -10.40 -17.72 -45.97
CA GLN A 146 -10.60 -18.17 -47.36
C GLN A 146 -9.31 -18.27 -48.19
N LYS A 147 -8.14 -17.99 -47.62
CA LYS A 147 -6.88 -18.26 -48.33
C LYS A 147 -6.48 -19.72 -48.10
N PRO A 148 -6.36 -20.55 -49.16
CA PRO A 148 -5.82 -21.89 -49.01
C PRO A 148 -4.39 -21.76 -48.47
N ILE A 149 -4.13 -22.43 -47.35
CA ILE A 149 -2.78 -22.62 -46.81
C ILE A 149 -2.04 -23.46 -47.86
N ILE A 150 -1.25 -22.79 -48.70
CA ILE A 150 -0.27 -23.45 -49.55
C ILE A 150 0.86 -23.85 -48.60
N ASP A 151 0.87 -25.13 -48.29
CA ASP A 151 1.91 -25.85 -47.59
C ASP A 151 3.12 -25.94 -48.53
N ASP A 152 4.05 -24.99 -48.41
CA ASP A 152 5.40 -25.15 -48.94
C ASP A 152 6.38 -24.88 -47.81
N TYR A 153 7.04 -25.98 -47.43
CA TYR A 153 8.15 -26.06 -46.52
C TYR A 153 9.35 -25.25 -47.05
N ASP A 154 10.20 -24.85 -46.11
CA ASP A 154 11.60 -24.41 -46.29
C ASP A 154 11.81 -22.89 -46.51
N ASP A 155 12.06 -22.15 -45.42
CA ASP A 155 13.29 -21.33 -45.31
C ASP A 155 13.48 -20.81 -43.87
N ASP A 156 14.37 -21.47 -43.12
CA ASP A 156 14.92 -21.05 -41.84
C ASP A 156 15.96 -19.93 -42.05
N ASP A 157 15.57 -18.67 -42.25
CA ASP A 157 16.39 -17.50 -41.83
C ASP A 157 15.76 -16.15 -42.24
N LEU A 158 14.79 -15.63 -41.47
CA LEU A 158 14.72 -14.18 -41.23
C LEU A 158 13.69 -13.84 -40.16
N HIS A 159 14.18 -13.52 -38.96
CA HIS A 159 13.71 -12.42 -38.08
C HIS A 159 14.18 -12.64 -36.64
N LYS A 160 15.50 -12.79 -36.49
CA LYS A 160 16.21 -12.54 -35.24
C LYS A 160 16.26 -11.03 -34.99
N GLY A 161 15.21 -10.49 -34.38
CA GLY A 161 15.01 -9.05 -34.26
C GLY A 161 14.24 -8.62 -33.01
N ARG A 162 14.90 -8.72 -31.85
CA ARG A 162 14.70 -7.81 -30.70
C ARG A 162 13.33 -7.84 -30.02
N LEU A 163 13.04 -8.92 -29.31
CA LEU A 163 12.22 -8.85 -28.10
C LEU A 163 13.05 -9.42 -26.96
N ASN A 164 13.76 -8.51 -26.29
CA ASN A 164 14.48 -8.80 -25.05
C ASN A 164 13.43 -9.22 -24.00
N SER A 165 13.19 -10.53 -23.89
CA SER A 165 12.36 -11.15 -22.85
C SER A 165 12.96 -11.04 -21.45
N GLU A 166 14.09 -10.34 -21.29
CA GLU A 166 14.79 -10.14 -20.03
C GLU A 166 14.39 -8.88 -19.25
N HIS A 167 13.51 -8.03 -19.79
CA HIS A 167 13.10 -6.77 -19.13
C HIS A 167 11.69 -6.77 -18.54
N PHE A 168 10.91 -7.85 -18.73
CA PHE A 168 9.51 -7.91 -18.25
C PHE A 168 9.18 -9.09 -17.33
N PHE A 169 10.15 -9.97 -17.02
CA PHE A 169 9.95 -11.03 -16.04
C PHE A 169 10.78 -10.74 -14.78
N GLY A 170 10.14 -10.02 -13.84
CA GLY A 170 10.57 -9.97 -12.46
C GLY A 170 10.57 -11.39 -11.88
N GLY A 171 11.74 -12.01 -11.81
CA GLY A 171 11.87 -13.40 -11.43
C GLY A 171 13.31 -13.79 -11.12
N PHE A 172 13.81 -13.31 -9.98
CA PHE A 172 14.74 -14.05 -9.11
C PHE A 172 15.95 -14.71 -9.79
N LYS A 173 17.00 -13.94 -10.08
CA LYS A 173 18.35 -14.51 -10.03
C LYS A 173 18.63 -14.86 -8.57
N ALA A 174 18.54 -16.16 -8.29
CA ALA A 174 18.95 -16.80 -7.05
C ALA A 174 20.46 -16.68 -6.85
N SER A 175 20.97 -15.49 -6.53
CA SER A 175 22.15 -15.38 -5.68
C SER A 175 21.67 -15.59 -4.25
N THR A 176 21.60 -16.87 -3.86
CA THR A 176 21.44 -17.31 -2.47
C THR A 176 22.71 -16.97 -1.69
N GLU A 177 22.97 -15.68 -1.53
CA GLU A 177 23.73 -15.20 -0.39
C GLU A 177 22.72 -14.94 0.70
N GLN A 178 22.75 -15.81 1.70
CA GLN A 178 22.10 -15.62 2.98
C GLN A 178 22.58 -14.30 3.57
N ARG A 179 21.95 -13.20 3.18
CA ARG A 179 22.06 -11.93 3.88
C ARG A 179 21.38 -12.17 5.22
N LYS A 180 22.20 -12.41 6.25
CA LYS A 180 21.76 -12.28 7.64
C LYS A 180 20.96 -10.98 7.73
N PRO A 181 19.81 -10.95 8.43
CA PRO A 181 19.08 -9.70 8.58
C PRO A 181 20.05 -8.68 9.15
N GLN A 182 20.41 -7.67 8.34
CA GLN A 182 21.32 -6.62 8.77
C GLN A 182 20.73 -6.01 10.03
N SER A 183 21.58 -5.71 11.00
CA SER A 183 21.11 -4.98 12.18
C SER A 183 20.45 -3.68 11.71
N LYS A 184 19.41 -3.21 12.41
CA LYS A 184 18.71 -1.97 12.03
C LYS A 184 19.69 -0.80 11.84
N GLN A 185 20.78 -0.80 12.60
CA GLN A 185 21.87 0.17 12.46
C GLN A 185 22.59 0.07 11.12
N GLU A 186 23.04 -1.12 10.70
CA GLU A 186 23.68 -1.31 9.39
C GLU A 186 22.77 -0.94 8.22
N TRP A 187 21.47 -1.26 8.33
CA TRP A 187 20.49 -0.86 7.32
C TRP A 187 20.36 0.67 7.25
N ILE A 188 20.25 1.35 8.39
CA ILE A 188 20.19 2.83 8.43
C ILE A 188 21.49 3.44 7.88
N GLU A 189 22.66 2.91 8.25
CA GLU A 189 23.94 3.42 7.76
C GLU A 189 24.10 3.24 6.24
N SER A 190 23.68 2.10 5.70
CA SER A 190 23.71 1.89 4.24
C SER A 190 22.73 2.81 3.52
N MET A 191 21.53 3.02 4.06
CA MET A 191 20.54 3.97 3.55
C MET A 191 21.05 5.42 3.57
N ILE A 192 21.75 5.83 4.64
CA ILE A 192 22.33 7.16 4.74
C ILE A 192 23.47 7.33 3.72
N LYS A 193 24.28 6.29 3.51
CA LYS A 193 25.37 6.32 2.51
C LYS A 193 24.84 6.45 1.10
N SER A 194 23.81 5.68 0.71
CA SER A 194 23.21 5.78 -0.62
C SER A 194 22.57 7.15 -0.86
N THR A 195 21.76 7.63 0.09
CA THR A 195 21.09 8.94 -0.05
C THR A 195 22.07 10.12 -0.13
N LYS A 196 23.22 10.05 0.56
CA LYS A 196 24.28 11.07 0.44
C LYS A 196 24.98 11.02 -0.92
N LEU A 197 25.22 9.83 -1.45
CA LEU A 197 25.83 9.63 -2.76
C LEU A 197 24.90 10.17 -3.86
N ASP A 198 23.62 9.81 -3.85
CA ASP A 198 22.64 10.31 -4.83
C ASP A 198 22.54 11.84 -4.81
N LYS A 199 22.58 12.45 -3.61
CA LYS A 199 22.54 13.91 -3.47
C LYS A 199 23.78 14.57 -4.06
N TYR A 200 24.95 13.97 -3.83
CA TYR A 200 26.20 14.43 -4.40
C TYR A 200 26.22 14.30 -5.92
N GLU A 201 25.71 13.20 -6.47
CA GLU A 201 25.60 13.01 -7.92
C GLU A 201 24.69 14.03 -8.58
N ARG A 202 23.51 14.29 -8.00
CA ARG A 202 22.60 15.35 -8.47
C ARG A 202 23.25 16.73 -8.43
N GLN A 203 23.99 17.03 -7.38
CA GLN A 203 24.71 18.30 -7.29
C GLN A 203 25.76 18.41 -8.40
N ARG A 204 26.55 17.35 -8.62
CA ARG A 204 27.57 17.29 -9.69
C ARG A 204 26.95 17.43 -11.08
N GLU A 205 25.78 16.83 -11.32
CA GLU A 205 25.03 17.00 -12.57
C GLU A 205 24.57 18.45 -12.74
N ASN A 206 24.04 19.07 -11.69
CA ASN A 206 23.64 20.48 -11.72
C ASN A 206 24.82 21.42 -11.96
N GLU A 207 25.98 21.17 -11.35
CA GLU A 207 27.21 21.95 -11.59
C GLU A 207 27.66 21.84 -13.05
N LYS A 208 27.64 20.63 -13.63
CA LYS A 208 27.93 20.44 -15.06
C LYS A 208 26.95 21.17 -15.97
N ILE A 209 25.66 21.12 -15.64
CA ILE A 209 24.63 21.87 -16.37
C ILE A 209 24.91 23.37 -16.28
N PHE A 210 25.21 23.86 -15.07
CA PHE A 210 25.53 25.27 -14.84
C PHE A 210 26.75 25.73 -15.65
N ASP A 211 27.84 24.96 -15.64
CA ASP A 211 29.05 25.24 -16.43
C ASP A 211 28.73 25.25 -17.94
N MET A 212 27.97 24.28 -18.42
CA MET A 212 27.51 24.26 -19.82
C MET A 212 26.64 25.48 -20.15
N THR A 213 25.75 25.91 -19.25
CA THR A 213 24.94 27.12 -19.47
C THR A 213 25.80 28.40 -19.48
N GLN A 214 26.80 28.51 -18.60
CA GLN A 214 27.71 29.66 -18.61
C GLN A 214 28.52 29.73 -19.90
N THR A 215 29.08 28.61 -20.36
CA THR A 215 29.83 28.58 -21.61
C THR A 215 28.97 28.93 -22.82
N LEU A 216 27.71 28.46 -22.87
CA LEU A 216 26.76 28.85 -23.91
C LEU A 216 26.38 30.33 -23.83
N ASP A 217 26.16 30.88 -22.65
CA ASP A 217 25.87 32.30 -22.45
C ASP A 217 27.06 33.18 -22.86
N GLU A 218 28.28 32.77 -22.58
CA GLU A 218 29.50 33.47 -23.02
C GLU A 218 29.64 33.44 -24.54
N GLN A 219 29.44 32.28 -25.18
CA GLN A 219 29.44 32.14 -26.62
C GLN A 219 28.33 32.97 -27.27
N TRP A 220 27.13 32.99 -26.68
CA TRP A 220 26.02 33.81 -27.14
C TRP A 220 26.31 35.30 -27.00
N LYS A 221 26.91 35.75 -25.88
CA LYS A 221 27.34 37.16 -25.72
C LYS A 221 28.39 37.56 -26.77
N ALA A 222 29.34 36.68 -27.08
CA ALA A 222 30.31 36.92 -28.15
C ALA A 222 29.64 37.02 -29.53
N LEU A 223 28.74 36.09 -29.86
CA LEU A 223 28.01 36.07 -31.14
C LEU A 223 27.03 37.24 -31.27
N SER A 224 26.26 37.55 -30.23
CA SER A 224 25.30 38.66 -30.21
C SER A 224 25.99 40.01 -30.38
N THR A 225 27.20 40.18 -29.83
CA THR A 225 28.04 41.36 -30.04
C THR A 225 28.44 41.49 -31.52
N ILE A 226 28.83 40.39 -32.17
CA ILE A 226 29.22 40.37 -33.60
C ILE A 226 28.00 40.59 -34.52
N MET A 227 26.86 39.97 -34.21
CA MET A 227 25.64 40.02 -35.02
C MET A 227 24.78 41.26 -34.76
N GLY A 228 25.13 42.10 -33.78
CA GLY A 228 24.36 43.30 -33.42
C GLY A 228 22.95 43.00 -32.87
N ILE A 229 22.73 41.77 -32.38
CA ILE A 229 21.45 41.35 -31.80
C ILE A 229 21.38 41.94 -30.39
N LYS A 230 20.79 43.13 -30.26
CA LYS A 230 20.43 43.69 -28.96
C LYS A 230 19.31 42.84 -28.37
N ASP A 231 19.50 42.36 -27.14
CA ASP A 231 18.46 41.69 -26.35
C ASP A 231 17.22 42.59 -26.30
N LYS A 232 16.25 42.30 -27.16
CA LYS A 232 14.94 42.95 -27.11
C LYS A 232 14.32 42.44 -25.82
N LYS A 233 14.24 43.31 -24.79
CA LYS A 233 13.40 43.06 -23.62
C LYS A 233 12.06 42.51 -24.11
N PRO A 234 11.51 41.45 -23.48
CA PRO A 234 10.20 40.96 -23.85
C PRO A 234 9.26 42.15 -23.79
N LYS A 235 8.78 42.58 -24.96
CA LYS A 235 7.71 43.57 -25.00
C LYS A 235 6.56 42.89 -24.28
N GLU A 236 6.17 43.44 -23.13
CA GLU A 236 4.83 43.25 -22.57
C GLU A 236 3.87 43.28 -23.75
N THR A 237 3.11 42.20 -23.89
CA THR A 237 1.98 42.00 -24.81
C THR A 237 1.92 43.02 -25.94
N ARG A 238 2.23 42.62 -27.19
CA ARG A 238 1.79 43.41 -28.34
C ARG A 238 0.28 43.61 -28.18
N GLU A 239 -0.16 44.80 -27.78
CA GLU A 239 -1.56 45.13 -27.50
C GLU A 239 -2.45 45.13 -28.75
N THR A 240 -1.96 44.65 -29.88
CA THR A 240 -2.71 44.56 -31.12
C THR A 240 -2.52 43.18 -31.73
N SER A 241 -3.01 42.13 -31.07
CA SER A 241 -3.53 41.02 -31.86
C SER A 241 -4.86 41.51 -32.43
N ASP A 242 -4.94 41.59 -33.75
CA ASP A 242 -6.18 41.93 -34.44
C ASP A 242 -7.27 40.94 -33.98
N ASP A 243 -8.53 41.36 -33.95
CA ASP A 243 -9.62 40.49 -33.47
C ASP A 243 -9.72 39.18 -34.26
N TYR A 244 -9.20 39.18 -35.50
CA TYR A 244 -8.97 37.99 -36.32
C TYR A 244 -7.98 37.00 -35.68
N ASP A 245 -6.85 37.46 -35.16
CA ASP A 245 -5.83 36.59 -34.54
C ASP A 245 -6.34 35.95 -33.24
N LYS A 246 -7.14 36.69 -32.46
CA LYS A 246 -7.81 36.17 -31.24
C LYS A 246 -8.83 35.09 -31.60
N LEU A 247 -9.63 35.32 -32.64
CA LEU A 247 -10.63 34.38 -33.15
C LEU A 247 -9.99 33.08 -33.67
N VAL A 248 -8.88 33.19 -34.42
CA VAL A 248 -8.15 32.01 -34.93
C VAL A 248 -7.54 31.20 -33.78
N ALA A 249 -7.01 31.88 -32.76
CA ALA A 249 -6.48 31.22 -31.57
C ALA A 249 -7.57 30.46 -30.79
N SER A 250 -8.78 31.01 -30.66
CA SER A 250 -9.90 30.32 -30.00
C SER A 250 -10.42 29.14 -30.84
N LEU A 251 -10.55 29.31 -32.15
CA LEU A 251 -10.98 28.24 -33.08
C LEU A 251 -9.99 27.07 -33.17
N ARG A 252 -8.71 27.28 -32.83
CA ARG A 252 -7.72 26.19 -32.80
C ARG A 252 -8.03 25.14 -31.73
N PHE A 253 -8.76 25.51 -30.69
CA PHE A 253 -9.12 24.61 -29.58
C PHE A 253 -10.56 24.07 -29.66
N GLU A 254 -11.44 24.68 -30.45
CA GLU A 254 -12.77 24.13 -30.70
C GLU A 254 -12.70 23.00 -31.74
N ALA A 255 -12.97 21.78 -31.29
CA ALA A 255 -13.09 20.63 -32.16
C ALA A 255 -14.26 20.83 -33.13
N LYS A 256 -13.99 20.86 -34.43
CA LYS A 256 -15.01 20.90 -35.49
C LYS A 256 -15.85 19.62 -35.45
N THR A 257 -16.97 19.64 -34.74
CA THR A 257 -18.02 18.62 -34.89
C THR A 257 -18.97 19.07 -35.99
N THR A 258 -18.73 18.64 -37.23
CA THR A 258 -19.72 18.78 -38.30
C THR A 258 -20.70 17.62 -38.22
N VAL A 259 -21.92 17.88 -37.77
CA VAL A 259 -23.06 16.98 -37.97
C VAL A 259 -23.52 17.16 -39.41
N ARG A 260 -23.37 16.14 -40.24
CA ARG A 260 -23.96 16.09 -41.59
C ARG A 260 -25.39 15.57 -41.45
N TYR A 261 -26.36 16.35 -41.94
CA TYR A 261 -27.74 15.92 -42.16
C TYR A 261 -27.84 15.04 -43.40
#